data_AF-A0A936N5Y8-F1
#
_entry.id   AF-A0A936N5Y8-F1
#
_cell.length_a   1.000
_cell.length_b   1.000
_cell.length_c   1.000
_cell.angle_alpha   90.00
_cell.angle_beta   90.00
_cell.angle_gamma   90.00
#
_symmetry.space_group_name_H-M   'P 1'
#
loop_
_entity.id
_entity.type
_entity.pdbx_description
1 polymer ?
#
loop_
_entity_poly.entity_id
_entity_poly.type
_entity_poly.pdbx_seq_one_letter_code
_entity_poly.pdbx_strand_id
1 'polypeptide(L)'
;MREKNANKIAPQDPPVEVPEEPKQISVSQQSYDSMIEHLEKLINLLSSIPAYNPNENELKVSSLNTLLTSLKAANTAVINAYTTWSNARIVRNDLLYKKTTGLIDVALECKNYVKSIYGATSSQYKQVSKLKFRKMK
;
A
#
# COMPACT_ATOMS: atom_id res chain seq x y z
N MET A 1 21.42 37.77 64.76
CA MET A 1 21.78 37.26 63.42
C MET A 1 20.69 37.75 62.46
N ARG A 2 20.88 38.95 61.87
CA ARG A 2 21.33 39.20 60.48
C ARG A 2 20.20 39.11 59.43
N GLU A 3 19.65 40.30 59.20
CA GLU A 3 19.13 40.96 57.99
C GLU A 3 18.94 40.22 56.66
N LYS A 4 17.87 40.63 55.96
CA LYS A 4 17.58 40.44 54.52
C LYS A 4 18.42 41.41 53.67
N ASN A 5 19.02 40.93 52.57
CA ASN A 5 19.04 41.49 51.19
C ASN A 5 20.24 40.96 50.39
N ALA A 6 20.01 40.50 49.15
CA ALA A 6 20.72 40.96 47.94
C ALA A 6 20.42 40.06 46.73
N ASN A 7 19.69 40.65 45.80
CA ASN A 7 19.61 40.33 44.38
C ASN A 7 20.99 40.45 43.71
N LYS A 8 21.37 39.52 42.83
CA LYS A 8 22.05 39.81 41.54
C LYS A 8 22.22 38.54 40.70
N ILE A 9 21.44 38.51 39.62
CA ILE A 9 21.54 37.63 38.46
C ILE A 9 22.83 37.99 37.72
N ALA A 10 23.70 37.00 37.46
CA ALA A 10 24.74 37.10 36.44
C ALA A 10 24.17 36.56 35.12
N PRO A 11 24.48 37.18 33.96
CA PRO A 11 23.90 36.77 32.67
C PRO A 11 24.44 35.39 32.28
N GLN A 12 23.55 34.43 32.01
CA GLN A 12 23.90 33.27 31.20
C GLN A 12 23.79 33.72 29.75
N ASP A 13 24.91 33.72 29.02
CA ASP A 13 24.88 33.81 27.57
C ASP A 13 24.04 32.63 27.03
N PRO A 14 23.07 32.88 26.13
CA PRO A 14 22.27 31.79 25.59
C PRO A 14 23.16 30.85 24.76
N PRO A 15 22.96 29.52 24.83
CA PRO A 15 23.63 28.59 23.93
C PRO A 15 23.31 28.96 22.48
N VAL A 16 24.35 29.21 21.68
CA VAL A 16 24.20 29.33 20.23
C VAL A 16 23.88 27.94 19.69
N GLU A 17 22.61 27.73 19.37
CA GLU A 17 22.11 26.53 18.68
C GLU A 17 22.63 26.57 17.24
N VAL A 18 23.61 25.73 16.92
CA VAL A 18 24.03 25.49 15.53
C VAL A 18 22.86 24.76 14.85
N PRO A 19 22.24 25.31 13.80
CA PRO A 19 21.18 24.59 13.09
C PRO A 19 21.78 23.31 12.50
N GLU A 20 21.27 22.14 12.90
CA GLU A 20 21.59 20.90 12.19
C GLU A 20 21.13 21.05 10.73
N GLU A 21 22.07 20.94 9.80
CA GLU A 21 21.74 20.97 8.37
C GLU A 21 20.74 19.84 8.06
N PRO A 22 19.64 20.13 7.36
CA PRO A 22 18.65 19.12 7.03
C PRO A 22 19.32 18.04 6.16
N LYS A 23 19.37 16.80 6.67
CA LYS A 23 19.81 15.63 5.88
C LYS A 23 19.01 15.56 4.58
N GLN A 24 19.67 15.87 3.47
CA GLN A 24 19.10 15.68 2.13
C GLN A 24 18.99 14.19 1.84
N ILE A 25 17.78 13.66 1.97
CA ILE A 25 17.40 12.36 1.43
C ILE A 25 16.90 12.56 0.00
N SER A 26 17.72 12.18 -0.98
CA SER A 26 17.30 12.14 -2.38
C SER A 26 16.35 10.96 -2.57
N VAL A 27 15.07 11.24 -2.79
CA VAL A 27 14.07 10.23 -3.13
C VAL A 27 13.91 10.17 -4.64
N SER A 28 14.32 9.05 -5.26
CA SER A 28 14.04 8.83 -6.68
C SER A 28 12.53 8.67 -6.89
N GLN A 29 11.95 9.52 -7.73
CA GLN A 29 10.53 9.44 -8.13
C GLN A 29 10.35 8.33 -9.18
N GLN A 30 10.18 7.09 -8.74
CA GLN A 30 10.10 5.91 -9.61
C GLN A 30 8.70 5.28 -9.73
N SER A 31 7.66 5.89 -9.17
CA SER A 31 6.30 5.39 -9.41
C SER A 31 5.87 5.65 -10.86
N TYR A 32 5.03 4.78 -11.41
CA TYR A 32 4.48 4.97 -12.75
C TYR A 32 3.69 6.28 -12.86
N ASP A 33 2.99 6.69 -11.80
CA ASP A 33 2.33 7.99 -11.73
C ASP A 33 3.32 9.15 -11.86
N SER A 34 4.41 9.13 -11.09
CA SER A 34 5.45 10.18 -11.16
C SER A 34 6.16 10.20 -12.52
N MET A 35 6.39 9.02 -13.13
CA MET A 35 6.99 8.93 -14.48
C MET A 35 6.06 9.50 -15.56
N ILE A 36 4.75 9.22 -15.49
CA ILE A 36 3.74 9.77 -16.39
C ILE A 36 3.66 11.29 -16.23
N GLU A 37 3.62 11.79 -15.00
CA GLU A 37 3.60 13.22 -14.70
C GLU A 37 4.86 13.93 -15.23
N HIS A 38 6.03 13.31 -15.06
CA HIS A 38 7.28 13.85 -15.58
C HIS A 38 7.27 13.92 -17.12
N LEU A 39 6.80 12.87 -17.80
CA LEU A 39 6.66 12.88 -19.25
C LEU A 39 5.69 13.97 -19.72
N GLU A 40 4.57 14.16 -19.02
CA GLU A 40 3.61 15.23 -19.31
C GLU A 40 4.25 16.62 -19.20
N LYS A 41 5.04 16.87 -18.14
CA LYS A 41 5.79 18.11 -17.98
C LYS A 41 6.78 18.35 -19.12
N LEU A 42 7.49 17.31 -19.57
CA LEU A 42 8.40 17.39 -20.71
C LEU A 42 7.64 17.73 -22.00
N ILE A 43 6.51 17.06 -22.27
CA ILE A 43 5.68 17.33 -23.45
C ILE A 43 5.17 18.78 -23.45
N ASN A 44 4.75 19.29 -22.29
CA ASN A 44 4.31 20.67 -22.14
C ASN A 44 5.44 21.67 -22.43
N LEU A 45 6.66 21.39 -21.95
CA LEU A 45 7.83 22.20 -22.27
C LEU A 45 8.12 22.19 -23.78
N LEU A 46 8.14 21.02 -24.41
CA LEU A 46 8.36 20.90 -25.85
C LEU A 46 7.29 21.65 -26.66
N SER A 47 6.04 21.60 -26.22
CA SER A 47 4.91 22.31 -26.85
C SER A 47 5.02 23.83 -26.75
N SER A 48 5.71 24.34 -25.71
CA SER A 48 5.95 25.77 -25.53
C SER A 48 7.07 26.35 -26.41
N ILE A 49 7.87 25.50 -27.07
CA ILE A 49 9.01 25.90 -27.89
C ILE A 49 8.63 25.78 -29.38
N PRO A 50 8.32 26.89 -30.08
CA PRO A 50 7.87 26.84 -31.47
C PRO A 50 8.91 26.28 -32.44
N ALA A 51 10.20 26.33 -32.08
CA ALA A 51 11.30 25.81 -32.88
C ALA A 51 11.44 24.27 -32.78
N TYR A 52 10.67 23.60 -31.93
CA TYR A 52 10.71 22.15 -31.78
C TYR A 52 10.04 21.47 -32.98
N ASN A 53 10.85 21.12 -33.99
CA ASN A 53 10.39 20.49 -35.23
C ASN A 53 11.26 19.26 -35.59
N PRO A 54 11.12 18.13 -34.87
CA PRO A 54 11.90 16.92 -35.12
C PRO A 54 11.48 16.22 -36.43
N ASN A 55 12.44 15.55 -37.07
CA ASN A 55 12.20 14.79 -38.29
C ASN A 55 11.58 13.40 -37.98
N GLU A 56 11.98 12.83 -36.85
CA GLU A 56 11.57 11.51 -36.37
C GLU A 56 10.11 11.57 -35.88
N ASN A 57 9.28 10.67 -36.41
CA ASN A 57 7.85 10.72 -36.13
C ASN A 57 7.53 10.44 -34.64
N GLU A 58 8.28 9.55 -33.98
CA GLU A 58 8.12 9.26 -32.55
C GLU A 58 8.40 10.44 -31.62
N LEU A 59 9.24 11.39 -32.03
CA LEU A 59 9.63 12.54 -31.21
C LEU A 59 8.67 13.72 -31.39
N LYS A 60 7.76 13.67 -32.36
CA LYS A 60 6.77 14.73 -32.54
C LYS A 60 5.84 14.81 -31.34
N VAL A 61 5.46 16.04 -30.97
CA VAL A 61 4.54 16.32 -29.85
C VAL A 61 3.24 15.50 -29.95
N SER A 62 2.71 15.30 -31.15
CA SER A 62 1.51 14.46 -31.35
C SER A 62 1.74 13.01 -30.94
N SER A 63 2.84 12.39 -31.38
CA SER A 63 3.20 11.01 -31.02
C SER A 63 3.48 10.85 -29.54
N LEU A 64 4.17 11.82 -28.93
CA LEU A 64 4.43 11.85 -27.49
C LEU A 64 3.13 11.96 -26.67
N ASN A 65 2.15 12.74 -27.13
CA ASN A 65 0.83 12.82 -26.50
C ASN A 65 0.05 11.50 -26.62
N THR A 66 0.15 10.82 -27.76
CA THR A 66 -0.43 9.47 -27.92
C THR A 66 0.20 8.49 -26.94
N LEU A 67 1.53 8.50 -26.79
CA LEU A 67 2.25 7.68 -25.81
C LEU A 67 1.81 8.01 -24.38
N LEU A 68 1.74 9.29 -24.01
CA LEU A 68 1.28 9.73 -22.69
C LEU A 68 -0.13 9.21 -22.39
N THR A 69 -1.03 9.29 -23.36
CA THR A 69 -2.41 8.78 -23.23
C THR A 69 -2.42 7.27 -23.03
N SER A 70 -1.59 6.54 -23.78
CA SER A 70 -1.47 5.08 -23.65
C SER A 70 -0.94 4.67 -22.27
N LEU A 71 0.06 5.39 -21.75
CA LEU A 71 0.63 5.13 -20.42
C LEU A 71 -0.40 5.41 -19.31
N LYS A 72 -1.13 6.54 -19.39
CA LYS A 72 -2.23 6.85 -18.47
C LYS A 72 -3.28 5.74 -18.48
N ALA A 73 -3.72 5.30 -19.66
CA ALA A 73 -4.70 4.23 -19.79
C ALA A 73 -4.21 2.89 -19.20
N ALA A 74 -2.96 2.50 -19.49
CA ALA A 74 -2.37 1.27 -18.98
C ALA A 74 -2.26 1.29 -17.45
N ASN A 75 -1.83 2.41 -16.87
CA ASN A 75 -1.73 2.58 -15.42
C ASN A 75 -3.11 2.50 -14.74
N THR A 76 -4.12 3.17 -15.30
CA THR A 76 -5.51 3.04 -14.83
C THR A 76 -6.02 1.60 -14.92
N ALA A 77 -5.70 0.87 -15.99
CA ALA A 77 -6.09 -0.53 -16.13
C ALA A 77 -5.50 -1.41 -15.02
N VAL A 78 -4.22 -1.20 -14.68
CA VAL A 78 -3.57 -1.92 -13.58
C VAL A 78 -4.24 -1.61 -12.23
N ILE A 79 -4.51 -0.34 -11.94
CA ILE A 79 -5.17 0.09 -10.70
C ILE A 79 -6.55 -0.58 -10.56
N ASN A 80 -7.33 -0.58 -11.64
CA ASN A 80 -8.66 -1.19 -11.65
C ASN A 80 -8.58 -2.70 -11.43
N ALA A 81 -7.71 -3.39 -12.16
CA ALA A 81 -7.51 -4.83 -12.03
C ALA A 81 -7.04 -5.22 -10.62
N TYR A 82 -6.10 -4.46 -10.06
CA TYR A 82 -5.60 -4.68 -8.70
C TYR A 82 -6.69 -4.49 -7.65
N THR A 83 -7.50 -3.44 -7.77
CA THR A 83 -8.64 -3.17 -6.88
C THR A 83 -9.64 -4.33 -6.90
N THR A 84 -10.05 -4.77 -8.09
CA THR A 84 -10.96 -5.90 -8.24
C THR A 84 -10.39 -7.17 -7.62
N TRP A 85 -9.13 -7.49 -7.91
CA TRP A 85 -8.46 -8.67 -7.38
C TRP A 85 -8.31 -8.63 -5.85
N SER A 86 -7.94 -7.48 -5.29
CA SER A 86 -7.79 -7.29 -3.85
C SER A 86 -9.13 -7.49 -3.13
N ASN A 87 -10.20 -6.88 -3.64
CA ASN A 87 -11.55 -7.06 -3.11
C ASN A 87 -12.01 -8.52 -3.19
N ALA A 88 -11.76 -9.20 -4.31
CA ALA A 88 -12.07 -10.63 -4.45
C ALA A 88 -11.30 -11.48 -3.42
N ARG A 89 -10.05 -11.15 -3.13
CA ARG A 89 -9.26 -11.82 -2.07
C ARG A 89 -9.83 -11.58 -0.68
N ILE A 90 -10.27 -10.36 -0.38
CA ILE A 90 -10.93 -10.03 0.89
C ILE A 90 -12.20 -10.88 1.05
N VAL A 91 -13.09 -10.86 0.05
CA VAL A 91 -14.35 -11.64 0.07
C VAL A 91 -14.08 -13.13 0.23
N ARG A 92 -13.11 -13.68 -0.51
CA ARG A 92 -12.71 -15.09 -0.39
C ARG A 92 -12.19 -15.40 1.02
N ASN A 93 -11.34 -14.53 1.58
CA ASN A 93 -10.78 -14.72 2.90
C ASN A 93 -11.86 -14.67 3.99
N ASP A 94 -12.84 -13.77 3.85
CA ASP A 94 -13.98 -13.72 4.76
C ASP A 94 -14.80 -15.01 4.67
N LEU A 95 -15.12 -15.48 3.46
CA LEU A 95 -15.90 -16.70 3.27
C LEU A 95 -15.19 -17.95 3.83
N LEU A 96 -13.87 -18.04 3.70
CA LEU A 96 -13.12 -19.23 4.12
C LEU A 96 -12.65 -19.17 5.58
N TYR A 97 -12.17 -18.01 6.03
CA TYR A 97 -11.34 -17.89 7.25
C TYR A 97 -11.93 -16.98 8.33
N LYS A 98 -13.05 -16.30 8.07
CA LYS A 98 -13.70 -15.46 9.09
C LYS A 98 -14.03 -16.29 10.32
N LYS A 99 -13.77 -15.71 11.49
CA LYS A 99 -14.06 -16.36 12.78
C LYS A 99 -15.54 -16.70 12.85
N THR A 100 -15.86 -17.89 13.37
CA THR A 100 -17.21 -18.48 13.60
C THR A 100 -18.11 -18.69 12.38
N THR A 101 -17.97 -17.88 11.32
CA THR A 101 -18.86 -17.90 10.16
C THR A 101 -18.17 -18.37 8.88
N GLY A 102 -16.84 -18.36 8.85
CA GLY A 102 -16.06 -18.88 7.74
C GLY A 102 -16.18 -20.39 7.63
N LEU A 103 -16.08 -20.89 6.40
CA LEU A 103 -16.25 -22.30 6.06
C LEU A 103 -15.41 -23.23 6.94
N ILE A 104 -14.17 -22.84 7.26
CA ILE A 104 -13.28 -23.66 8.07
C ILE A 104 -13.78 -23.80 9.51
N ASP A 105 -14.18 -22.71 10.14
CA ASP A 105 -14.66 -22.75 11.53
C ASP A 105 -15.97 -23.55 11.61
N VAL A 106 -16.92 -23.28 10.70
CA VAL A 106 -18.19 -24.02 10.61
C VAL A 106 -17.94 -25.53 10.39
N ALA A 107 -17.04 -25.90 9.49
CA ALA A 107 -16.72 -27.30 9.25
C ALA A 107 -16.08 -28.00 10.47
N LEU A 108 -15.29 -27.27 11.26
CA LEU A 108 -14.74 -27.80 12.51
C LEU A 108 -15.83 -27.95 13.58
N GLU A 109 -16.74 -26.99 13.69
CA GLU A 109 -17.89 -27.06 14.60
C GLU A 109 -18.82 -28.23 14.26
N CYS A 110 -19.16 -28.44 12.98
CA CYS A 110 -19.95 -29.60 12.56
C CYS A 110 -19.28 -30.92 12.96
N LYS A 111 -17.95 -31.03 12.83
CA LYS A 111 -17.23 -32.23 13.28
C LYS A 111 -17.30 -32.42 14.78
N ASN A 112 -17.15 -31.34 15.54
CA ASN A 112 -17.27 -31.39 17.00
C ASN A 112 -18.67 -31.81 17.44
N TYR A 113 -19.70 -31.36 16.73
CA TYR A 113 -21.09 -31.77 16.97
C TYR A 113 -21.32 -33.27 16.67
N VAL A 114 -20.84 -33.77 15.53
CA VAL A 114 -20.90 -35.21 15.23
C VAL A 114 -20.14 -36.02 16.28
N LYS A 115 -19.00 -35.50 16.75
CA LYS A 115 -18.22 -36.12 17.84
C LYS A 115 -18.99 -36.15 19.15
N SER A 116 -19.72 -35.10 19.51
CA SER A 116 -20.46 -35.04 20.77
C SER A 116 -21.66 -35.97 20.79
N ILE A 117 -22.31 -36.20 19.64
CA ILE A 117 -23.46 -37.12 19.54
C ILE A 117 -23.02 -38.58 19.51
N TYR A 118 -22.12 -38.94 18.59
CA TYR A 118 -21.78 -40.34 18.33
C TYR A 118 -20.54 -40.83 19.11
N GLY A 119 -19.78 -39.92 19.70
CA GLY A 119 -18.52 -40.23 20.37
C GLY A 119 -17.34 -40.34 19.41
N ALA A 120 -16.13 -40.18 19.97
CA ALA A 120 -14.87 -40.07 19.22
C ALA A 120 -14.44 -41.35 18.49
N THR A 121 -14.95 -42.53 18.88
CA THR A 121 -14.57 -43.83 18.31
C THR A 121 -15.54 -44.34 17.25
N SER A 122 -16.68 -43.64 17.07
CA SER A 122 -17.75 -44.02 16.15
C SER A 122 -17.32 -44.02 14.68
N SER A 123 -17.97 -44.86 13.87
CA SER A 123 -17.75 -44.91 12.43
C SER A 123 -18.17 -43.60 11.76
N GLN A 124 -19.26 -42.97 12.21
CA GLN A 124 -19.77 -41.68 11.75
C GLN A 124 -18.72 -40.58 11.92
N TYR A 125 -18.16 -40.41 13.13
CA TYR A 125 -17.13 -39.40 13.36
C TYR A 125 -15.84 -39.69 12.58
N LYS A 126 -15.45 -40.96 12.44
CA LYS A 126 -14.26 -41.36 11.66
C LYS A 126 -14.37 -41.02 10.17
N GLN A 127 -15.58 -40.97 9.60
CA GLN A 127 -15.78 -40.55 8.21
C GLN A 127 -15.51 -39.05 8.06
N VAL A 128 -16.14 -38.21 8.88
CA VAL A 128 -16.02 -36.74 8.75
C VAL A 128 -14.69 -36.18 9.27
N SER A 129 -14.07 -36.82 10.25
CA SER A 129 -12.80 -36.38 10.83
C SER A 129 -11.60 -36.50 9.88
N LYS A 130 -11.68 -37.38 8.87
CA LYS A 130 -10.64 -37.54 7.83
C LYS A 130 -10.54 -36.32 6.90
N LEU A 131 -11.64 -35.62 6.65
CA LEU A 131 -11.65 -34.41 5.83
C LEU A 131 -10.74 -33.35 6.48
N LYS A 132 -9.91 -32.63 5.71
CA LYS A 132 -8.98 -31.64 6.27
C LYS A 132 -9.44 -30.23 5.93
N PHE A 133 -9.67 -29.42 6.96
CA PHE A 133 -9.91 -27.98 6.85
C PHE A 133 -8.76 -27.28 7.57
N ARG A 134 -8.01 -26.42 6.88
CA ARG A 134 -6.82 -25.75 7.40
C ARG A 134 -6.86 -24.28 7.01
N LYS A 135 -6.63 -23.40 7.98
CA LYS A 135 -6.40 -21.98 7.68
C LYS A 135 -5.03 -21.88 6.97
N MET A 136 -5.00 -21.25 5.80
CA MET A 136 -3.72 -20.94 5.16
C MET A 136 -3.09 -19.76 5.91
N LYS A 137 -1.81 -19.88 6.25
CA LYS A 137 -1.01 -18.79 6.82
C LYS A 137 -0.74 -17.72 5.79
#